data_AF-A0A382JFB2-F1
#
_entry.id   AF-A0A382JFB2-F1
#
_cell.length_a   1.000
_cell.length_b   1.000
_cell.length_c   1.000
_cell.angle_alpha   90.00
_cell.angle_beta   90.00
_cell.angle_gamma   90.00
#
_symmetry.space_group_name_H-M   'P 1'
#
loop_
_entity.id
_entity.type
_entity.pdbx_description
1 polymer ?
#
loop_
_entity_poly.entity_id
_entity_poly.type
_entity_poly.pdbx_seq_one_letter_code
_entity_poly.pdbx_strand_id
1 'polypeptide(L)'
;MVACLLFFGTGCEQFGSVPKGSRLELISQSKNYDQELSQFVNRRPKILETMGEGHGFWTNPLKRLTHNFFFNRNQTEPLMALPEDRGLVGSDFLDSKNTIKFIWLGHSTILVSMDNKIILIDPVFSQSASPLEGFLNRYQPPALSLDQLPKIDYILISHDHYDHLDMKTIKKFKDKDVKFISPLGVASHLESWGVKASQIVERDWWGDVNIDGLSFICAPAQHFSGRMGPINKMKTLWASWIVRGKTNSFYFSGDSGYDTHYKKIGQKFGPFDLVFMDSGQYNIRWKAVHNMP
;
A
#
# COMPACT_ATOMS: atom_id res chain seq x y z
N MET A 1 -11.97 23.53 9.41
CA MET A 1 -10.67 23.74 10.08
C MET A 1 -10.71 23.37 11.56
N VAL A 2 -11.78 23.71 12.30
CA VAL A 2 -11.93 23.38 13.73
C VAL A 2 -12.09 21.86 13.99
N ALA A 3 -12.76 21.12 13.11
CA ALA A 3 -12.91 19.67 13.25
C ALA A 3 -11.57 18.89 13.10
N CYS A 4 -10.67 19.31 12.19
CA CYS A 4 -9.37 18.67 12.03
C CYS A 4 -8.45 18.89 13.24
N LEU A 5 -8.55 20.03 13.93
CA LEU A 5 -7.70 20.34 15.09
C LEU A 5 -8.09 19.57 16.35
N LEU A 6 -9.36 19.20 16.51
CA LEU A 6 -9.84 18.43 17.66
C LEU A 6 -9.50 16.93 17.56
N PHE A 7 -9.33 16.37 16.37
CA PHE A 7 -9.00 14.94 16.17
C PHE A 7 -7.54 14.59 16.51
N PHE A 8 -6.62 15.55 16.51
CA PHE A 8 -5.23 15.29 16.91
C PHE A 8 -5.07 15.07 18.43
N GLY A 9 -6.08 15.41 19.24
CA GLY A 9 -6.06 15.24 20.69
C GLY A 9 -6.64 13.91 21.20
N THR A 10 -7.43 13.21 20.39
CA THR A 10 -8.01 11.89 20.72
C THR A 10 -7.34 10.85 19.84
N GLY A 11 -6.63 9.88 20.42
CA GLY A 11 -5.87 8.85 19.70
C GLY A 11 -6.75 8.01 18.77
N CYS A 12 -6.97 8.47 17.53
CA CYS A 12 -7.63 7.69 16.51
C CYS A 12 -6.73 6.49 16.19
N GLU A 13 -7.19 5.30 16.56
CA GLU A 13 -6.44 4.06 16.40
C GLU A 13 -5.99 3.84 14.94
N GLN A 14 -6.74 4.38 13.97
CA GLN A 14 -6.44 4.27 12.54
C GLN A 14 -5.14 5.00 12.14
N PHE A 15 -4.64 5.94 12.94
CA PHE A 15 -3.31 6.52 12.78
C PHE A 15 -2.18 5.49 13.02
N GLY A 16 -2.46 4.43 13.79
CA GLY A 16 -1.50 3.41 14.21
C GLY A 16 -0.32 3.98 15.00
N SER A 17 0.87 3.37 14.87
CA SER A 17 2.08 3.83 15.56
C SER A 17 3.26 3.98 14.62
N VAL A 18 4.12 4.95 14.92
CA VAL A 18 5.46 5.05 14.33
C VAL A 18 6.45 4.10 15.01
N PRO A 19 7.55 3.72 14.35
CA PRO A 19 8.62 2.91 14.94
C PRO A 19 9.24 3.56 16.19
N LYS A 20 9.43 2.75 17.24
CA LYS A 20 10.04 3.14 18.53
C LYS A 20 10.84 1.95 19.09
N GLY A 21 11.75 2.21 20.04
CA GLY A 21 12.53 1.15 20.70
C GLY A 21 13.28 0.26 19.69
N SER A 22 13.18 -1.06 19.86
CA SER A 22 13.82 -2.04 18.97
C SER A 22 13.41 -1.93 17.49
N ARG A 23 12.18 -1.48 17.20
CA ARG A 23 11.75 -1.21 15.81
C ARG A 23 12.50 -0.02 15.23
N LEU A 24 12.69 1.04 16.02
CA LEU A 24 13.46 2.21 15.59
C LEU A 24 14.94 1.87 15.39
N GLU A 25 15.52 1.06 16.28
CA GLU A 25 16.88 0.54 16.15
C GLU A 25 17.05 -0.26 14.85
N LEU A 26 16.08 -1.14 14.54
CA LEU A 26 16.08 -1.94 13.32
C LEU A 26 16.05 -1.05 12.06
N ILE A 27 15.11 -0.10 11.98
CA ILE A 27 15.01 0.73 10.78
C ILE A 27 16.19 1.69 10.62
N SER A 28 16.82 2.13 11.72
CA SER A 28 17.96 3.06 11.66
C SER A 28 19.22 2.42 11.05
N GLN A 29 19.24 1.09 10.92
CA GLN A 29 20.30 0.35 10.22
C GLN A 29 20.07 0.27 8.70
N SER A 30 18.88 0.65 8.21
CA SER A 30 18.59 0.68 6.77
C SER A 30 19.41 1.75 6.07
N LYS A 31 19.99 1.40 4.91
CA LYS A 31 20.65 2.37 4.02
C LYS A 31 19.66 3.37 3.38
N ASN A 32 18.37 3.07 3.46
CA ASN A 32 17.30 3.92 2.94
C ASN A 32 16.68 4.81 4.03
N TYR A 33 17.15 4.70 5.29
CA TYR A 33 16.74 5.54 6.40
C TYR A 33 17.82 6.57 6.70
N ASP A 34 17.44 7.84 6.63
CA ASP A 34 18.30 8.97 6.99
C ASP A 34 18.14 9.24 8.49
N GLN A 35 19.24 9.08 9.24
CA GLN A 35 19.22 9.25 10.70
C GLN A 35 19.09 10.73 11.11
N GLU A 36 19.66 11.66 10.33
CA GLU A 36 19.61 13.10 10.63
C GLU A 36 18.20 13.64 10.44
N LEU A 37 17.55 13.25 9.32
CA LEU A 37 16.15 13.58 9.05
C LEU A 37 15.17 12.68 9.83
N SER A 38 15.68 11.59 10.41
CA SER A 38 14.90 10.56 11.10
C SER A 38 13.75 10.03 10.23
N GLN A 39 13.99 9.71 8.97
CA GLN A 39 12.97 9.25 8.03
C GLN A 39 13.56 8.41 6.89
N PHE A 40 12.74 7.60 6.25
CA PHE A 40 13.10 6.99 4.97
C PHE A 40 13.19 8.04 3.87
N VAL A 41 14.07 7.84 2.89
CA VAL A 41 14.31 8.81 1.82
C VAL A 41 14.08 8.23 0.42
N ASN A 42 13.71 9.10 -0.51
CA ASN A 42 13.61 8.75 -1.92
C ASN A 42 15.00 8.67 -2.56
N ARG A 43 15.16 7.79 -3.55
CA ARG A 43 16.41 7.66 -4.33
C ARG A 43 16.78 8.94 -5.09
N ARG A 44 15.78 9.74 -5.44
CA ARG A 44 15.93 11.07 -6.04
C ARG A 44 15.83 12.10 -4.91
N PRO A 45 16.95 12.74 -4.49
CA PRO A 45 16.92 13.76 -3.46
C PRO A 45 15.95 14.88 -3.83
N LYS A 46 15.24 15.42 -2.83
CA LYS A 46 14.32 16.57 -2.96
C LYS A 46 13.15 16.39 -3.93
N ILE A 47 12.94 15.21 -4.52
CA ILE A 47 11.90 15.01 -5.53
C ILE A 47 10.49 15.35 -5.01
N LEU A 48 10.20 15.05 -3.74
CA LEU A 48 8.93 15.39 -3.11
C LEU A 48 8.79 16.89 -2.82
N GLU A 49 9.89 17.57 -2.51
CA GLU A 49 9.93 19.02 -2.31
C GLU A 49 9.64 19.72 -3.64
N THR A 50 10.36 19.35 -4.70
CA THR A 50 10.17 19.90 -6.05
C THR A 50 8.77 19.59 -6.61
N MET A 51 8.21 18.42 -6.31
CA MET A 51 6.82 18.10 -6.65
C MET A 51 5.81 19.00 -5.91
N GLY A 52 6.15 19.45 -4.70
CA GLY A 52 5.33 20.38 -3.91
C GLY A 52 5.50 21.86 -4.27
N GLU A 53 6.59 22.23 -4.94
CA GLU A 53 6.85 23.61 -5.39
C GLU A 53 5.76 24.11 -6.34
N GLY A 54 5.36 25.38 -6.20
CA GLY A 54 4.22 25.93 -6.93
C GLY A 54 2.87 25.36 -6.49
N HIS A 55 2.88 24.30 -5.66
CA HIS A 55 1.71 23.64 -5.14
C HIS A 55 1.42 23.89 -3.64
N GLY A 56 1.94 24.98 -3.06
CA GLY A 56 1.54 25.46 -1.74
C GLY A 56 0.17 26.16 -1.75
N PHE A 57 -0.49 26.29 -0.60
CA PHE A 57 -1.70 27.12 -0.49
C PHE A 57 -1.43 28.58 -0.91
N TRP A 58 -0.30 29.12 -0.46
CA TRP A 58 0.09 30.51 -0.66
C TRP A 58 0.56 30.84 -2.08
N THR A 59 0.85 29.84 -2.92
CA THR A 59 1.28 30.09 -4.31
C THR A 59 0.12 30.50 -5.23
N ASN A 60 -1.10 30.07 -4.91
CA ASN A 60 -2.32 30.50 -5.61
C ASN A 60 -3.58 30.27 -4.74
N PRO A 61 -3.83 31.11 -3.72
CA PRO A 61 -4.86 30.87 -2.72
C PRO A 61 -6.28 30.84 -3.30
N LEU A 62 -6.60 31.69 -4.29
CA LEU A 62 -7.90 31.71 -4.94
C LEU A 62 -8.19 30.42 -5.73
N LYS A 63 -7.21 29.93 -6.52
CA LYS A 63 -7.33 28.64 -7.22
C LYS A 63 -7.44 27.47 -6.22
N ARG A 64 -6.77 27.55 -5.07
CA ARG A 64 -6.81 26.53 -4.01
C ARG A 64 -8.15 26.50 -3.28
N LEU A 65 -8.72 27.66 -2.98
CA LEU A 65 -10.03 27.79 -2.36
C LEU A 65 -11.15 27.29 -3.28
N THR A 66 -11.03 27.53 -4.59
CA THR A 66 -12.05 27.13 -5.58
C THR A 66 -11.88 25.71 -6.10
N HIS A 67 -10.65 25.17 -6.13
CA HIS A 67 -10.34 23.80 -6.54
C HIS A 67 -9.82 22.98 -5.34
N ASN A 68 -10.61 22.93 -4.27
CA ASN A 68 -10.40 22.00 -3.17
C ASN A 68 -11.47 20.90 -3.17
N PHE A 69 -11.30 19.93 -2.29
CA PHE A 69 -12.16 18.77 -2.16
C PHE A 69 -13.66 19.12 -1.98
N PHE A 70 -13.98 20.29 -1.41
CA PHE A 70 -15.36 20.71 -1.13
C PHE A 70 -16.03 21.47 -2.27
N PHE A 71 -15.25 22.11 -3.16
CA PHE A 71 -15.77 22.95 -4.24
C PHE A 71 -15.38 22.47 -5.64
N ASN A 72 -14.72 21.31 -5.74
CA ASN A 72 -14.41 20.68 -7.01
C ASN A 72 -15.71 20.31 -7.74
N ARG A 73 -15.87 20.81 -8.97
CA ARG A 73 -17.03 20.53 -9.84
C ARG A 73 -16.75 19.44 -10.87
N ASN A 74 -15.55 18.86 -10.87
CA ASN A 74 -15.21 17.80 -11.80
C ASN A 74 -15.98 16.52 -11.45
N GLN A 75 -16.38 15.76 -12.47
CA GLN A 75 -16.85 14.39 -12.30
C GLN A 75 -15.65 13.53 -11.86
N THR A 76 -15.56 13.22 -10.57
CA THR A 76 -14.48 12.39 -10.00
C THR A 76 -14.90 10.95 -9.73
N GLU A 77 -16.17 10.64 -9.96
CA GLU A 77 -16.78 9.32 -9.74
C GLU A 77 -17.37 8.81 -11.06
N PRO A 78 -17.45 7.49 -11.30
CA PRO A 78 -18.13 6.98 -12.49
C PRO A 78 -19.64 7.27 -12.41
N LEU A 79 -20.28 7.55 -13.56
CA LEU A 79 -21.72 7.84 -13.63
C LEU A 79 -22.60 6.61 -13.35
N MET A 80 -22.04 5.42 -13.50
CA MET A 80 -22.67 4.13 -13.26
C MET A 80 -21.68 3.23 -12.53
N ALA A 81 -22.18 2.18 -11.88
CA ALA A 81 -21.31 1.15 -11.31
C ALA A 81 -20.38 0.58 -12.38
N LEU A 82 -19.15 0.28 -11.99
CA LEU A 82 -18.18 -0.34 -12.89
C LEU A 82 -18.59 -1.80 -13.11
N PRO A 83 -18.40 -2.37 -14.33
CA PRO A 83 -18.64 -3.77 -14.58
C PRO A 83 -17.87 -4.63 -13.57
N GLU A 84 -18.57 -5.56 -12.92
CA GLU A 84 -18.00 -6.47 -11.94
C GLU A 84 -18.53 -7.88 -12.15
N ASP A 85 -17.68 -8.86 -11.90
CA ASP A 85 -18.08 -10.25 -11.75
C ASP A 85 -18.00 -10.60 -10.26
N ARG A 86 -19.15 -10.94 -9.67
CA ARG A 86 -19.29 -11.36 -8.27
C ARG A 86 -19.47 -12.87 -8.13
N GLY A 87 -19.05 -13.63 -9.13
CA GLY A 87 -18.96 -15.08 -9.03
C GLY A 87 -18.24 -15.49 -7.75
N LEU A 88 -18.72 -16.56 -7.11
CA LEU A 88 -18.04 -17.14 -5.96
C LEU A 88 -16.64 -17.59 -6.39
N VAL A 89 -15.67 -17.47 -5.48
CA VAL A 89 -14.34 -18.04 -5.67
C VAL A 89 -14.51 -19.55 -5.81
N GLY A 90 -14.37 -20.06 -7.04
CA GLY A 90 -14.47 -21.48 -7.33
C GLY A 90 -13.43 -22.26 -6.53
N SER A 91 -13.72 -23.52 -6.22
CA SER A 91 -12.76 -24.41 -5.56
C SER A 91 -11.46 -24.58 -6.36
N ASP A 92 -11.54 -24.37 -7.67
CA ASP A 92 -10.40 -24.40 -8.57
C ASP A 92 -9.46 -23.21 -8.39
N PHE A 93 -9.89 -22.09 -7.77
CA PHE A 93 -9.02 -20.93 -7.55
C PHE A 93 -7.74 -21.30 -6.78
N LEU A 94 -7.85 -22.25 -5.84
CA LEU A 94 -6.72 -22.76 -5.06
C LEU A 94 -5.79 -23.69 -5.86
N ASP A 95 -6.28 -24.29 -6.96
CA ASP A 95 -5.45 -25.13 -7.83
C ASP A 95 -4.63 -24.25 -8.76
N SER A 96 -3.48 -23.82 -8.25
CA SER A 96 -2.58 -22.87 -8.88
C SER A 96 -1.12 -23.36 -8.84
N LYS A 97 -0.91 -24.68 -8.85
CA LYS A 97 0.42 -25.30 -8.71
C LYS A 97 1.40 -24.85 -9.79
N ASN A 98 0.91 -24.64 -11.01
CA ASN A 98 1.70 -24.26 -12.19
C ASN A 98 1.15 -23.00 -12.89
N THR A 99 0.30 -22.21 -12.25
CA THR A 99 -0.29 -21.00 -12.84
C THR A 99 -0.50 -19.93 -11.78
N ILE A 100 -0.73 -18.69 -12.19
CA ILE A 100 -1.15 -17.59 -11.33
C ILE A 100 -2.63 -17.30 -11.62
N LYS A 101 -3.46 -17.36 -10.59
CA LYS A 101 -4.87 -16.93 -10.65
C LYS A 101 -5.02 -15.68 -9.80
N PHE A 102 -5.83 -14.73 -10.23
CA PHE A 102 -6.09 -13.53 -9.43
C PHE A 102 -7.53 -13.04 -9.55
N ILE A 103 -7.98 -12.33 -8.52
CA ILE A 103 -9.24 -11.58 -8.49
C ILE A 103 -8.92 -10.16 -8.09
N TRP A 104 -9.37 -9.20 -8.89
CA TRP A 104 -9.28 -7.78 -8.54
C TRP A 104 -10.49 -7.39 -7.68
N LEU A 105 -10.24 -7.04 -6.42
CA LEU A 105 -11.29 -6.69 -5.45
C LEU A 105 -11.57 -5.17 -5.40
N GLY A 106 -10.93 -4.41 -6.29
CA GLY A 106 -11.03 -2.96 -6.42
C GLY A 106 -9.85 -2.22 -5.79
N HIS A 107 -9.53 -1.05 -6.37
CA HIS A 107 -8.32 -0.27 -6.05
C HIS A 107 -7.06 -1.14 -6.17
N SER A 108 -6.19 -1.13 -5.16
CA SER A 108 -4.98 -1.96 -5.12
C SER A 108 -5.17 -3.29 -4.39
N THR A 109 -6.41 -3.65 -4.02
CA THR A 109 -6.70 -4.92 -3.36
C THR A 109 -6.81 -6.06 -4.38
N ILE A 110 -5.88 -7.01 -4.29
CA ILE A 110 -5.77 -8.13 -5.23
C ILE A 110 -5.67 -9.43 -4.42
N LEU A 111 -6.52 -10.40 -4.75
CA LEU A 111 -6.41 -11.77 -4.25
C LEU A 111 -5.67 -12.60 -5.28
N VAL A 112 -4.55 -13.21 -4.91
CA VAL A 112 -3.71 -14.03 -5.80
C VAL A 112 -3.61 -15.45 -5.26
N SER A 113 -3.79 -16.44 -6.12
CA SER A 113 -3.40 -17.83 -5.87
C SER A 113 -2.16 -18.19 -6.69
N MET A 114 -1.10 -18.63 -6.01
CA MET A 114 0.14 -19.09 -6.64
C MET A 114 0.76 -20.20 -5.78
N ASP A 115 1.24 -21.28 -6.39
CA ASP A 115 1.80 -22.45 -5.71
C ASP A 115 0.86 -23.02 -4.61
N ASN A 116 -0.46 -22.98 -4.86
CA ASN A 116 -1.54 -23.37 -3.95
C ASN A 116 -1.57 -22.58 -2.63
N LYS A 117 -1.05 -21.35 -2.65
CA LYS A 117 -1.09 -20.40 -1.54
C LYS A 117 -1.88 -19.16 -1.93
N ILE A 118 -2.60 -18.60 -0.97
CA ILE A 118 -3.41 -17.40 -1.17
C ILE A 118 -2.72 -16.19 -0.56
N ILE A 119 -2.46 -15.20 -1.42
CA ILE A 119 -1.83 -13.93 -1.09
C ILE A 119 -2.88 -12.84 -1.29
N LEU A 120 -3.16 -12.09 -0.23
CA LEU A 120 -4.03 -10.91 -0.27
C LEU A 120 -3.17 -9.64 -0.22
N ILE A 121 -3.17 -8.87 -1.30
CA ILE A 121 -2.30 -7.70 -1.49
C ILE A 121 -3.10 -6.44 -1.16
N ASP A 122 -2.49 -5.51 -0.41
CA ASP A 122 -3.02 -4.19 -0.01
C ASP A 122 -4.53 -4.21 0.30
N PRO A 123 -4.97 -4.96 1.34
CA PRO A 123 -6.38 -5.23 1.54
C PRO A 123 -7.14 -4.08 2.17
N VAL A 124 -8.02 -3.45 1.38
CA VAL A 124 -8.90 -2.35 1.79
C VAL A 124 -10.35 -2.70 1.49
N PHE A 125 -11.07 -3.07 2.56
CA PHE A 125 -12.50 -3.39 2.51
C PHE A 125 -13.36 -2.31 3.17
N SER A 126 -12.74 -1.37 3.89
CA SER A 126 -13.44 -0.22 4.45
C SER A 126 -14.02 0.67 3.35
N GLN A 127 -15.18 1.26 3.64
CA GLN A 127 -15.85 2.20 2.74
C GLN A 127 -15.03 3.48 2.49
N SER A 128 -14.21 3.88 3.46
CA SER A 128 -13.48 5.16 3.49
C SER A 128 -11.98 4.91 3.61
N ALA A 129 -11.20 5.50 2.71
CA ALA A 129 -9.74 5.50 2.75
C ALA A 129 -9.21 6.75 3.49
N SER A 130 -9.69 6.95 4.72
CA SER A 130 -9.42 8.14 5.53
C SER A 130 -9.53 7.81 7.02
N PRO A 131 -8.83 8.54 7.91
CA PRO A 131 -9.02 8.42 9.36
C PRO A 131 -10.41 8.88 9.84
N LEU A 132 -11.16 9.57 8.97
CA LEU A 132 -12.50 10.06 9.21
C LEU A 132 -13.48 9.30 8.30
N GLU A 133 -14.41 8.57 8.92
CA GLU A 133 -15.47 7.87 8.19
C GLU A 133 -16.30 8.86 7.36
N GLY A 134 -16.72 8.42 6.17
CA GLY A 134 -17.50 9.23 5.24
C GLY A 134 -16.67 10.18 4.36
N PHE A 135 -15.34 10.22 4.53
CA PHE A 135 -14.43 11.01 3.69
C PHE A 135 -13.60 10.10 2.77
N LEU A 136 -13.30 10.51 1.54
CA LEU A 136 -12.59 9.68 0.54
C LEU A 136 -13.21 8.27 0.41
N ASN A 137 -14.51 8.23 0.14
CA ASN A 137 -15.25 6.97 0.03
C ASN A 137 -14.98 6.30 -1.31
N ARG A 138 -14.93 4.96 -1.32
CA ARG A 138 -14.93 4.19 -2.57
C ARG A 138 -16.32 4.22 -3.22
N TYR A 139 -16.35 4.24 -4.55
CA TYR A 139 -17.60 4.38 -5.32
C TYR A 139 -18.44 3.10 -5.37
N GLN A 140 -17.81 1.94 -5.15
CA GLN A 140 -18.43 0.62 -5.20
C GLN A 140 -17.82 -0.26 -4.10
N PRO A 141 -18.55 -1.20 -3.48
CA PRO A 141 -17.99 -2.16 -2.51
C PRO A 141 -17.02 -3.15 -3.17
N PRO A 142 -16.19 -3.89 -2.38
CA PRO A 142 -15.23 -4.80 -2.98
C PRO A 142 -15.98 -5.95 -3.66
N ALA A 143 -15.42 -6.51 -4.73
CA ALA A 143 -16.10 -7.55 -5.52
C ALA A 143 -16.50 -8.78 -4.66
N LEU A 144 -15.75 -9.04 -3.59
CA LEU A 144 -16.06 -10.01 -2.54
C LEU A 144 -16.00 -9.33 -1.18
N SER A 145 -16.88 -9.71 -0.26
CA SER A 145 -16.76 -9.33 1.16
C SER A 145 -15.67 -10.14 1.87
N LEU A 146 -15.22 -9.67 3.04
CA LEU A 146 -14.21 -10.37 3.85
C LEU A 146 -14.62 -11.80 4.22
N ASP A 147 -15.93 -12.04 4.42
CA ASP A 147 -16.46 -13.35 4.80
C ASP A 147 -16.56 -14.33 3.62
N GLN A 148 -16.44 -13.82 2.39
CA GLN A 148 -16.40 -14.62 1.16
C GLN A 148 -14.97 -14.99 0.73
N LEU A 149 -13.95 -14.45 1.41
CA LEU A 149 -12.57 -14.78 1.09
C LEU A 149 -12.23 -16.22 1.49
N PRO A 150 -11.42 -16.94 0.68
CA PRO A 150 -10.84 -18.21 1.12
C PRO A 150 -9.87 -18.01 2.29
N LYS A 151 -9.32 -19.09 2.85
CA LYS A 151 -8.22 -18.99 3.82
C LYS A 151 -7.07 -18.22 3.17
N ILE A 152 -6.62 -17.15 3.82
CA ILE A 152 -5.49 -16.33 3.39
C ILE A 152 -4.22 -16.84 4.09
N ASP A 153 -3.19 -17.19 3.33
CA ASP A 153 -1.88 -17.58 3.87
C ASP A 153 -1.01 -16.35 4.15
N TYR A 154 -1.06 -15.37 3.24
CA TYR A 154 -0.20 -14.19 3.26
C TYR A 154 -0.99 -12.90 3.04
N ILE A 155 -0.68 -11.85 3.81
CA ILE A 155 -1.09 -10.48 3.53
C ILE A 155 0.15 -9.69 3.14
N LEU A 156 0.17 -9.14 1.92
CA LEU A 156 1.30 -8.40 1.37
C LEU A 156 0.96 -6.92 1.31
N ILE A 157 1.77 -6.09 1.97
CA ILE A 157 1.53 -4.65 2.10
C ILE A 157 2.61 -3.88 1.35
N SER A 158 2.25 -2.90 0.52
CA SER A 158 3.20 -2.04 -0.18
C SER A 158 3.66 -0.84 0.65
N HIS A 159 2.75 -0.17 1.37
CA HIS A 159 3.03 1.01 2.19
C HIS A 159 1.88 1.32 3.15
N ASP A 160 2.00 2.41 3.93
CA ASP A 160 1.11 2.70 5.05
C ASP A 160 -0.04 3.67 4.74
N HIS A 161 -0.31 4.04 3.48
CA HIS A 161 -1.46 4.92 3.19
C HIS A 161 -2.80 4.22 3.43
N TYR A 162 -3.86 4.99 3.66
CA TYR A 162 -5.16 4.46 4.08
C TYR A 162 -5.85 3.58 3.03
N ASP A 163 -5.57 3.83 1.75
CA ASP A 163 -6.05 3.09 0.60
C ASP A 163 -5.19 1.85 0.25
N HIS A 164 -4.15 1.57 1.04
CA HIS A 164 -3.30 0.38 0.94
C HIS A 164 -3.20 -0.42 2.25
N LEU A 165 -3.40 0.24 3.38
CA LEU A 165 -3.31 -0.32 4.72
C LEU A 165 -4.53 0.08 5.56
N ASP A 166 -5.56 -0.76 5.49
CA ASP A 166 -6.82 -0.58 6.21
C ASP A 166 -6.81 -1.30 7.57
N MET A 167 -6.77 -0.51 8.65
CA MET A 167 -6.82 -1.01 10.03
C MET A 167 -7.97 -1.98 10.28
N LYS A 168 -9.19 -1.67 9.81
CA LYS A 168 -10.37 -2.51 10.09
C LYS A 168 -10.21 -3.88 9.44
N THR A 169 -9.66 -3.90 8.22
CA THR A 169 -9.33 -5.14 7.53
C THR A 169 -8.22 -5.91 8.25
N ILE A 170 -7.10 -5.27 8.61
CA ILE A 170 -6.00 -5.93 9.34
C ILE A 170 -6.48 -6.58 10.64
N LYS A 171 -7.33 -5.89 11.41
CA LYS A 171 -7.90 -6.43 12.66
C LYS A 171 -8.72 -7.70 12.48
N LYS A 172 -9.28 -7.96 11.30
CA LYS A 172 -10.01 -9.20 10.98
C LYS A 172 -9.09 -10.40 10.77
N PHE A 173 -7.80 -10.16 10.62
CA PHE A 173 -6.77 -11.17 10.36
C PHE A 173 -5.78 -11.36 11.51
N LYS A 174 -5.76 -10.47 12.51
CA LYS A 174 -4.76 -10.48 13.60
C LYS A 174 -4.68 -11.82 14.35
N ASP A 175 -5.80 -12.51 14.55
CA ASP A 175 -5.87 -13.78 15.29
C ASP A 175 -5.90 -15.00 14.36
N LYS A 176 -5.83 -14.81 13.04
CA LYS A 176 -5.83 -15.88 12.05
C LYS A 176 -4.41 -16.39 11.79
N ASP A 177 -4.31 -17.62 11.32
CA ASP A 177 -3.06 -18.22 10.82
C ASP A 177 -2.70 -17.62 9.46
N VAL A 178 -2.10 -16.43 9.48
CA VAL A 178 -1.68 -15.64 8.32
C VAL A 178 -0.36 -14.93 8.63
N LYS A 179 0.51 -14.79 7.62
CA LYS A 179 1.73 -13.99 7.70
C LYS A 179 1.54 -12.64 7.04
N PHE A 180 1.87 -11.57 7.76
CA PHE A 180 1.91 -10.21 7.22
C PHE A 180 3.32 -9.93 6.70
N ILE A 181 3.44 -9.60 5.43
CA ILE A 181 4.70 -9.28 4.75
C ILE A 181 4.64 -7.81 4.36
N SER A 182 5.61 -7.04 4.83
CA SER A 182 5.57 -5.57 4.70
C SER A 182 6.97 -4.95 4.60
N PRO A 183 7.07 -3.67 4.19
CA PRO A 183 8.31 -2.93 4.25
C PRO A 183 8.66 -2.56 5.69
N LEU A 184 9.92 -2.23 5.95
CA LEU A 184 10.37 -1.76 7.25
C LEU A 184 9.52 -0.61 7.82
N GLY A 185 9.24 -0.68 9.12
CA GLY A 185 8.48 0.31 9.88
C GLY A 185 6.98 0.05 9.92
N VAL A 186 6.39 -0.60 8.90
CA VAL A 186 4.95 -0.87 8.81
C VAL A 186 4.48 -1.80 9.94
N ALA A 187 5.35 -2.68 10.46
CA ALA A 187 5.02 -3.53 11.60
C ALA A 187 4.55 -2.72 12.82
N SER A 188 5.01 -1.48 12.99
CA SER A 188 4.60 -0.64 14.11
C SER A 188 3.10 -0.35 14.11
N HIS A 189 2.51 -0.15 12.93
CA HIS A 189 1.06 -0.04 12.79
C HIS A 189 0.37 -1.38 13.07
N LEU A 190 0.86 -2.47 12.47
CA LEU A 190 0.29 -3.81 12.63
C LEU A 190 0.27 -4.27 14.09
N GLU A 191 1.38 -4.10 14.81
CA GLU A 191 1.51 -4.41 16.24
C GLU A 191 0.59 -3.53 17.09
N SER A 192 0.49 -2.23 16.77
CA SER A 192 -0.44 -1.33 17.47
C SER A 192 -1.91 -1.75 17.31
N TRP A 193 -2.26 -2.45 16.22
CA TRP A 193 -3.59 -2.98 15.96
C TRP A 193 -3.79 -4.42 16.47
N GLY A 194 -2.78 -4.97 17.14
CA GLY A 194 -2.83 -6.27 17.82
C GLY A 194 -2.36 -7.47 16.99
N VAL A 195 -1.71 -7.26 15.84
CA VAL A 195 -1.02 -8.35 15.14
C VAL A 195 0.21 -8.76 15.92
N LYS A 196 0.40 -10.07 16.15
CA LYS A 196 1.56 -10.57 16.91
C LYS A 196 2.83 -10.40 16.10
N ALA A 197 3.93 -9.98 16.75
CA ALA A 197 5.23 -9.83 16.10
C ALA A 197 5.69 -11.08 15.32
N SER A 198 5.33 -12.28 15.79
CA SER A 198 5.65 -13.57 15.14
C SER A 198 4.89 -13.83 13.84
N GLN A 199 3.84 -13.06 13.55
CA GLN A 199 3.10 -13.11 12.28
C GLN A 199 3.66 -12.12 11.26
N ILE A 200 4.53 -11.19 11.66
CA ILE A 200 4.98 -10.09 10.80
C ILE A 200 6.40 -10.36 10.29
N VAL A 201 6.60 -10.17 9.00
CA VAL A 201 7.90 -10.18 8.34
C VAL A 201 8.10 -8.84 7.64
N GLU A 202 9.13 -8.10 8.05
CA GLU A 202 9.51 -6.84 7.41
C GLU A 202 10.75 -7.03 6.54
N ARG A 203 10.82 -6.34 5.40
CA ARG A 203 12.01 -6.30 4.55
C ARG A 203 12.31 -4.88 4.08
N ASP A 204 13.61 -4.57 4.02
CA ASP A 204 14.11 -3.40 3.32
C ASP A 204 14.18 -3.69 1.81
N TRP A 205 14.32 -2.65 0.99
CA TRP A 205 14.52 -2.80 -0.45
C TRP A 205 15.69 -3.73 -0.76
N TRP A 206 15.45 -4.59 -1.75
CA TRP A 206 16.30 -5.70 -2.20
C TRP A 206 16.46 -6.85 -1.21
N GLY A 207 15.84 -6.77 -0.03
CA GLY A 207 15.74 -7.89 0.90
C GLY A 207 14.63 -8.84 0.51
N ASP A 208 14.86 -10.12 0.75
CA ASP A 208 13.89 -11.19 0.46
C ASP A 208 13.64 -12.08 1.67
N VAL A 209 12.54 -12.83 1.61
CA VAL A 209 12.23 -13.91 2.54
C VAL A 209 11.63 -15.07 1.75
N ASN A 210 12.06 -16.29 2.06
CA ASN A 210 11.41 -17.51 1.57
C ASN A 210 10.52 -18.10 2.67
N ILE A 211 9.24 -18.31 2.36
CA ILE A 211 8.25 -18.92 3.26
C ILE A 211 7.43 -19.91 2.45
N ASP A 212 7.35 -21.16 2.90
CA ASP A 212 6.63 -22.26 2.23
C ASP A 212 6.99 -22.43 0.74
N GLY A 213 8.22 -22.12 0.34
CA GLY A 213 8.68 -22.20 -1.05
C GLY A 213 8.36 -20.99 -1.92
N LEU A 214 7.66 -19.98 -1.38
CA LEU A 214 7.46 -18.68 -2.02
C LEU A 214 8.54 -17.69 -1.56
N SER A 215 9.22 -17.03 -2.50
CA SER A 215 10.12 -15.92 -2.22
C SER A 215 9.38 -14.60 -2.39
N PHE A 216 9.33 -13.79 -1.32
CA PHE A 216 8.82 -12.43 -1.31
C PHE A 216 10.00 -11.46 -1.26
N ILE A 217 10.19 -10.69 -2.32
CA ILE A 217 11.32 -9.77 -2.47
C ILE A 217 10.78 -8.35 -2.41
N CYS A 218 11.18 -7.61 -1.39
CA CYS A 218 10.85 -6.20 -1.25
C CYS A 218 11.69 -5.43 -2.26
N ALA A 219 11.04 -4.82 -3.25
CA ALA A 219 11.70 -4.08 -4.32
C ALA A 219 11.43 -2.58 -4.15
N PRO A 220 12.33 -1.70 -4.66
CA PRO A 220 12.12 -0.27 -4.51
C PRO A 220 10.86 0.21 -5.23
N ALA A 221 10.20 1.21 -4.64
CA ALA A 221 9.16 2.02 -5.29
C ALA A 221 9.55 3.51 -5.19
N GLN A 222 8.87 4.37 -5.96
CA GLN A 222 9.03 5.81 -5.94
C GLN A 222 7.74 6.43 -5.40
N HIS A 223 7.65 6.55 -4.09
CA HIS A 223 6.46 7.01 -3.37
C HIS A 223 6.86 7.66 -2.03
N PHE A 224 5.95 7.71 -1.06
CA PHE A 224 6.20 8.12 0.32
C PHE A 224 5.26 7.37 1.30
N SER A 225 5.39 7.62 2.59
CA SER A 225 4.51 7.07 3.63
C SER A 225 4.01 8.16 4.57
N GLY A 226 2.93 7.89 5.29
CA GLY A 226 2.41 8.72 6.37
C GLY A 226 0.89 8.69 6.48
N ARG A 227 0.41 8.61 7.73
CA ARG A 227 -1.03 8.52 8.06
C ARG A 227 -1.60 9.80 8.68
N MET A 228 -0.77 10.78 9.04
CA MET A 228 -1.20 12.02 9.71
C MET A 228 -0.89 13.28 8.89
N GLY A 229 -0.92 13.14 7.55
CA GLY A 229 -0.57 14.23 6.64
C GLY A 229 0.90 14.63 6.79
N PRO A 230 1.21 15.91 7.10
CA PRO A 230 2.60 16.34 7.26
C PRO A 230 3.26 15.85 8.56
N ILE A 231 2.49 15.34 9.52
CA ILE A 231 3.01 14.85 10.80
C ILE A 231 3.46 13.39 10.63
N ASN A 232 4.66 13.06 11.13
CA ASN A 232 5.22 11.70 11.09
C ASN A 232 5.25 11.07 9.68
N LYS A 233 5.47 11.90 8.66
CA LYS A 233 5.67 11.44 7.28
C LYS A 233 6.96 10.63 7.17
N MET A 234 7.01 9.66 6.25
CA MET A 234 8.23 8.92 5.89
C MET A 234 8.85 8.11 7.03
N LYS A 235 8.07 7.76 8.07
CA LYS A 235 8.53 6.94 9.21
C LYS A 235 8.51 5.44 8.93
N THR A 236 7.84 5.01 7.87
CA THR A 236 7.86 3.64 7.35
C THR A 236 8.35 3.64 5.91
N LEU A 237 8.88 2.52 5.44
CA LEU A 237 9.28 2.32 4.06
C LEU A 237 8.04 2.06 3.19
N TRP A 238 8.13 2.38 1.90
CA TRP A 238 7.19 2.03 0.84
C TRP A 238 7.90 1.14 -0.18
N ALA A 239 7.22 0.15 -0.74
CA ALA A 239 7.85 -0.83 -1.62
C ALA A 239 6.94 -1.28 -2.76
N SER A 240 7.59 -1.78 -3.80
CA SER A 240 6.99 -2.73 -4.73
C SER A 240 7.39 -4.14 -4.30
N TRP A 241 6.73 -5.16 -4.82
CA TRP A 241 7.00 -6.54 -4.45
C TRP A 241 7.16 -7.43 -5.66
N ILE A 242 8.10 -8.36 -5.54
CA ILE A 242 8.21 -9.50 -6.45
C ILE A 242 7.88 -10.73 -5.63
N VAL A 243 6.99 -11.57 -6.14
CA VAL A 243 6.72 -12.87 -5.54
C VAL A 243 7.08 -13.95 -6.54
N ARG A 244 7.94 -14.88 -6.14
CA ARG A 244 8.41 -16.00 -6.96
C ARG A 244 8.05 -17.31 -6.32
N GLY A 245 7.32 -18.14 -7.06
CA GLY A 245 7.11 -19.54 -6.75
C GLY A 245 8.11 -20.43 -7.48
N LYS A 246 7.75 -21.71 -7.62
CA LYS A 246 8.59 -22.72 -8.27
C LYS A 246 8.74 -22.52 -9.77
N THR A 247 7.66 -22.10 -10.43
CA THR A 247 7.61 -21.98 -11.90
C THR A 247 7.14 -20.61 -12.38
N ASN A 248 6.38 -19.88 -11.55
CA ASN A 248 5.79 -18.61 -11.91
C ASN A 248 6.23 -17.49 -10.98
N SER A 249 6.12 -16.26 -11.45
CA SER A 249 6.41 -15.06 -10.68
C SER A 249 5.53 -13.89 -11.09
N PHE A 250 5.19 -13.05 -10.13
CA PHE A 250 4.55 -11.77 -10.41
C PHE A 250 5.26 -10.60 -9.77
N TYR A 251 5.07 -9.43 -10.36
CA TYR A 251 5.48 -8.14 -9.81
C TYR A 251 4.25 -7.30 -9.46
N PHE A 252 4.26 -6.67 -8.29
CA PHE A 252 3.27 -5.70 -7.85
C PHE A 252 3.95 -4.37 -7.56
N SER A 253 3.58 -3.31 -8.28
CA SER A 253 4.28 -2.03 -8.19
C SER A 253 4.01 -1.24 -6.90
N GLY A 254 2.92 -1.54 -6.18
CA GLY A 254 2.29 -0.56 -5.29
C GLY A 254 1.95 0.73 -6.05
N ASP A 255 1.84 1.85 -5.35
CA ASP A 255 1.60 3.18 -5.93
C ASP A 255 2.89 3.86 -6.41
N SER A 256 3.75 3.12 -7.11
CA SER A 256 5.06 3.65 -7.50
C SER A 256 4.93 4.61 -8.69
N GLY A 257 5.55 5.79 -8.57
CA GLY A 257 5.78 6.67 -9.72
C GLY A 257 6.93 6.20 -10.62
N TYR A 258 6.97 6.67 -11.87
CA TYR A 258 8.00 6.24 -12.81
C TYR A 258 9.41 6.72 -12.42
N ASP A 259 10.37 5.77 -12.39
CA ASP A 259 11.80 6.01 -12.16
C ASP A 259 12.62 4.78 -12.62
N THR A 260 13.95 4.87 -12.54
CA THR A 260 14.92 3.84 -12.94
C THR A 260 14.77 2.48 -12.26
N HIS A 261 14.03 2.40 -11.15
CA HIS A 261 13.82 1.15 -10.41
C HIS A 261 13.12 0.07 -11.26
N TYR A 262 12.14 0.41 -12.11
CA TYR A 262 11.47 -0.56 -12.97
C TYR A 262 12.46 -1.28 -13.90
N LYS A 263 13.35 -0.53 -14.56
CA LYS A 263 14.38 -1.10 -15.44
C LYS A 263 15.34 -2.00 -14.64
N LYS A 264 15.78 -1.57 -13.46
CA LYS A 264 16.66 -2.36 -12.59
C LYS A 264 16.00 -3.64 -12.10
N ILE A 265 14.72 -3.58 -11.73
CA ILE A 265 13.91 -4.72 -11.32
C ILE A 265 13.78 -5.71 -12.48
N GLY A 266 13.39 -5.24 -13.67
CA GLY A 266 13.28 -6.09 -14.86
C GLY A 266 14.61 -6.75 -15.26
N GLN A 267 15.74 -6.04 -15.14
CA GLN A 267 17.07 -6.60 -15.41
C GLN A 267 17.50 -7.65 -14.39
N LYS A 268 17.18 -7.44 -13.11
CA LYS A 268 17.61 -8.34 -12.03
C LYS A 268 16.70 -9.55 -11.85
N PHE A 269 15.40 -9.37 -12.12
CA PHE A 269 14.37 -10.33 -11.74
C PHE A 269 13.40 -10.70 -12.87
N GLY A 270 13.48 -10.06 -14.04
CA GLY A 270 12.67 -10.46 -15.17
C GLY A 270 13.19 -11.74 -15.85
N PRO A 271 12.40 -12.32 -16.77
CA PRO A 271 11.01 -11.94 -17.07
C PRO A 271 10.03 -12.33 -15.93
N PHE A 272 8.87 -11.67 -15.88
CA PHE A 272 7.76 -12.01 -14.98
C PHE A 272 6.58 -12.55 -15.79
N ASP A 273 5.81 -13.45 -15.20
CA ASP A 273 4.60 -14.03 -15.82
C ASP A 273 3.40 -13.08 -15.71
N LEU A 274 3.36 -12.28 -14.64
CA LEU A 274 2.29 -11.31 -14.40
C LEU A 274 2.84 -10.02 -13.78
N VAL A 275 2.30 -8.87 -14.18
CA VAL A 275 2.64 -7.57 -13.63
C VAL A 275 1.37 -6.81 -13.26
N PHE A 276 1.25 -6.47 -11.99
CA PHE A 276 0.27 -5.52 -11.48
C PHE A 276 0.95 -4.15 -11.37
N MET A 277 0.48 -3.20 -12.18
CA MET A 277 1.06 -1.87 -12.29
C MET A 277 0.03 -0.81 -11.88
N ASP A 278 0.45 0.16 -11.07
CA ASP A 278 -0.33 1.38 -10.82
C ASP A 278 -0.64 2.07 -12.15
N SER A 279 -1.91 2.37 -12.33
CA SER A 279 -2.49 3.06 -13.49
C SER A 279 -3.54 4.10 -13.08
N GLY A 280 -3.67 4.36 -11.78
CA GLY A 280 -4.63 5.29 -11.20
C GLY A 280 -3.99 6.60 -10.77
N GLN A 281 -4.82 7.51 -10.22
CA GLN A 281 -4.36 8.78 -9.62
C GLN A 281 -3.27 9.49 -10.46
N TYR A 282 -3.37 9.55 -11.78
CA TYR A 282 -2.39 10.29 -12.57
C TYR A 282 -2.72 11.79 -12.54
N ASN A 283 -1.80 12.61 -12.03
CA ASN A 283 -1.96 14.06 -12.03
C ASN A 283 -0.62 14.77 -12.01
N ILE A 284 -0.52 15.90 -12.72
CA ILE A 284 0.67 16.75 -12.72
C ILE A 284 1.10 17.20 -11.31
N ARG A 285 0.16 17.28 -10.36
CA ARG A 285 0.39 17.68 -8.96
C ARG A 285 1.19 16.63 -8.16
N TRP A 286 1.14 15.37 -8.56
CA TRP A 286 1.82 14.27 -7.87
C TRP A 286 2.52 13.30 -8.83
N LYS A 287 2.92 13.81 -10.00
CA LYS A 287 3.59 13.10 -11.10
C LYS A 287 4.88 12.38 -10.72
N ALA A 288 5.48 12.73 -9.58
CA ALA A 288 6.72 12.11 -9.14
C ALA A 288 6.51 10.85 -8.30
N VAL A 289 5.26 10.56 -7.90
CA VAL A 289 4.91 9.46 -7.00
C VAL A 289 3.79 8.56 -7.52
N HIS A 290 3.20 8.84 -8.68
CA HIS A 290 2.28 7.94 -9.39
C HIS A 290 2.68 7.82 -10.85
N ASN A 291 2.34 6.70 -11.49
CA ASN A 291 2.56 6.55 -12.92
C ASN A 291 1.66 7.49 -13.71
N MET A 292 2.12 7.89 -14.89
CA MET A 292 1.35 8.66 -15.86
C MET A 292 1.15 7.77 -17.10
N PRO A 293 -0.09 7.59 -17.60
CA PRO A 293 -0.35 6.85 -18.82
C PRO A 293 0.19 7.56 -20.08
#